data_AF-A0A3M1P7H8-F1
#
_entry.id   AF-A0A3M1P7H8-F1
#
_cell.length_a   1.000
_cell.length_b   1.000
_cell.length_c   1.000
_cell.angle_alpha   90.00
_cell.angle_beta   90.00
_cell.angle_gamma   90.00
#
_symmetry.space_group_name_H-M   'P 1'
#
loop_
_entity.id
_entity.type
_entity.pdbx_description
1 polymer ?
#
loop_
_entity_poly.entity_id
_entity_poly.type
_entity_poly.pdbx_seq_one_letter_code
_entity_poly.pdbx_strand_id
1 'polypeptide(L)'
;AELQEAYQKLQELKPAVRAFESFGWEDRLIAGDLVLCMTYSILGNALPVEHPELKYVIPKSGTSVWTDTMVIPTTAPNVDAAYEWMNFMLDPETAAFASSELKFATPNQKAFDLLPAELRSNTNLYPDDAMMATFEGIKDLGADNEQYDKLWTQLKAG
;
A
#
# COMPACT_ATOMS: atom_id res chain seq x y z
N ALA A 1 23.67 -11.22 -3.36
CA ALA A 1 23.42 -12.03 -4.57
C ALA A 1 21.97 -11.82 -5.03
N GLU A 2 21.01 -12.09 -4.16
CA GLU A 2 19.56 -11.96 -4.43
C GLU A 2 19.13 -10.57 -4.94
N LEU A 3 19.60 -9.48 -4.33
CA LEU A 3 19.25 -8.11 -4.79
C LEU A 3 19.70 -7.83 -6.24
N GLN A 4 20.86 -8.36 -6.63
CA GLN A 4 21.37 -8.21 -7.99
C GLN A 4 20.59 -9.06 -9.00
N GLU A 5 20.17 -10.26 -8.59
CA GLU A 5 19.31 -11.14 -9.39
C GLU A 5 17.92 -10.51 -9.58
N ALA A 6 17.35 -9.92 -8.52
CA ALA A 6 16.09 -9.17 -8.59
C ALA A 6 16.19 -7.98 -9.57
N TYR A 7 17.29 -7.22 -9.51
CA TYR A 7 17.54 -6.14 -10.46
C TYR A 7 17.59 -6.64 -11.91
N GLN A 8 18.29 -7.74 -12.19
CA GLN A 8 18.37 -8.32 -13.54
C GLN A 8 16.98 -8.77 -14.04
N LYS A 9 16.17 -9.39 -13.17
CA LYS A 9 14.79 -9.76 -13.51
C LYS A 9 13.91 -8.56 -13.81
N LEU A 10 14.05 -7.47 -13.06
CA LEU A 10 13.34 -6.23 -13.34
C LEU A 10 13.81 -5.57 -14.64
N GLN A 11 15.09 -5.69 -15.02
CA GLN A 11 15.58 -5.25 -16.32
C GLN A 11 14.97 -6.05 -17.48
N GLU A 12 14.80 -7.36 -17.33
CA GLU A 12 14.10 -8.20 -18.31
C GLU A 12 12.63 -7.78 -18.49
N LEU A 13 11.96 -7.39 -17.39
CA LEU A 13 10.56 -6.94 -17.39
C LEU A 13 10.40 -5.53 -17.98
N LYS A 14 11.40 -4.67 -17.80
CA LYS A 14 11.33 -3.23 -18.07
C LYS A 14 10.79 -2.85 -19.47
N PRO A 15 11.11 -3.53 -20.57
CA PRO A 15 10.53 -3.20 -21.88
C PRO A 15 9.00 -3.30 -21.94
N ALA A 16 8.37 -4.06 -21.04
CA ALA A 16 6.92 -4.15 -20.90
C ALA A 16 6.34 -3.09 -19.93
N VAL A 17 7.19 -2.35 -19.21
CA VAL A 17 6.77 -1.34 -18.23
C VAL A 17 6.61 0.00 -18.91
N ARG A 18 5.39 0.54 -18.85
CA ARG A 18 5.07 1.82 -19.49
C ARG A 18 5.57 3.04 -18.71
N ALA A 19 5.50 3.00 -17.38
CA ALA A 19 5.92 4.05 -16.47
C ALA A 19 6.13 3.50 -15.04
N PHE A 20 6.92 4.21 -14.24
CA PHE A 20 7.07 3.96 -12.80
C PHE A 20 6.42 5.10 -12.03
N GLU A 21 5.16 4.93 -11.67
CA GLU A 21 4.31 5.95 -11.05
C GLU A 21 3.58 5.32 -9.86
N SER A 22 3.54 6.01 -8.71
CA SER A 22 2.79 5.52 -7.54
C SER A 22 1.30 5.85 -7.64
N PHE A 23 0.95 6.93 -8.35
CA PHE A 23 -0.39 7.49 -8.50
C PHE A 23 -0.53 8.09 -9.91
N GLY A 24 -1.76 8.31 -10.39
CA GLY A 24 -2.04 8.95 -11.68
C GLY A 24 -2.08 8.00 -12.88
N TRP A 25 -2.19 6.70 -12.64
CA TRP A 25 -2.30 5.64 -13.64
C TRP A 25 -3.75 5.20 -13.91
N GLU A 26 -4.68 5.61 -13.05
CA GLU A 26 -6.06 5.13 -12.96
C GLU A 26 -6.82 5.33 -14.28
N ASP A 27 -6.87 6.57 -14.77
CA ASP A 27 -7.55 6.92 -16.04
C ASP A 27 -7.01 6.12 -17.24
N ARG A 28 -5.71 5.81 -17.22
CA ARG A 28 -5.05 5.04 -18.29
C ARG A 28 -5.40 3.57 -18.22
N LEU A 29 -5.59 3.02 -17.01
CA LEU A 29 -6.10 1.67 -16.83
C LEU A 29 -7.56 1.58 -17.27
N ILE A 30 -8.40 2.56 -16.89
CA ILE A 30 -9.82 2.63 -17.26
C ILE A 30 -9.99 2.78 -18.77
N ALA A 31 -9.18 3.63 -19.42
CA ALA A 31 -9.21 3.84 -20.86
C ALA A 31 -8.66 2.64 -21.67
N GLY A 32 -7.98 1.69 -21.03
CA GLY A 32 -7.37 0.53 -21.67
C GLY A 32 -5.97 0.78 -22.26
N ASP A 33 -5.36 1.93 -21.97
CA ASP A 33 -3.96 2.22 -22.33
C ASP A 33 -2.96 1.38 -21.49
N LEU A 34 -3.38 0.99 -20.29
CA LEU A 34 -2.70 0.01 -19.43
C LEU A 34 -3.59 -1.24 -19.30
N VAL A 35 -2.96 -2.40 -19.22
CA VAL A 35 -3.67 -3.69 -18.98
C VAL A 35 -3.50 -4.21 -17.55
N LEU A 36 -2.47 -3.72 -16.85
CA LEU A 36 -2.12 -4.13 -15.50
C LEU A 36 -1.35 -2.99 -14.82
N CYS A 37 -1.58 -2.80 -13.53
CA CYS A 37 -0.80 -1.92 -12.67
C CYS A 37 -0.51 -2.62 -11.34
N MET A 38 0.67 -2.36 -10.77
CA MET A 38 0.95 -2.66 -9.37
C MET A 38 0.60 -1.43 -8.54
N THR A 39 -0.28 -1.59 -7.55
CA THR A 39 -0.79 -0.47 -6.77
C THR A 39 -0.94 -0.83 -5.29
N TYR A 40 -1.04 0.20 -4.45
CA TYR A 40 -1.41 0.05 -3.06
C TYR A 40 -2.83 -0.49 -2.92
N SER A 41 -3.06 -1.25 -1.85
CA SER A 41 -4.36 -1.86 -1.54
C SER A 41 -5.49 -0.84 -1.44
N ILE A 42 -5.21 0.41 -1.06
CA ILE A 42 -6.22 1.47 -0.96
C ILE A 42 -6.91 1.74 -2.31
N LEU A 43 -6.13 1.97 -3.37
CA LEU A 43 -6.65 2.16 -4.73
C LEU A 43 -7.15 0.84 -5.32
N GLY A 44 -6.47 -0.26 -5.00
CA GLY A 44 -6.90 -1.60 -5.40
C GLY A 44 -8.30 -1.96 -4.87
N ASN A 45 -8.66 -1.52 -3.67
CA ASN A 45 -10.00 -1.76 -3.11
C ASN A 45 -11.02 -0.71 -3.55
N ALA A 46 -10.62 0.56 -3.71
CA ALA A 46 -11.55 1.63 -4.07
C ALA A 46 -11.94 1.60 -5.56
N LEU A 47 -10.97 1.46 -6.47
CA LEU A 47 -11.22 1.63 -7.90
C LEU A 47 -12.23 0.60 -8.48
N PRO A 48 -12.19 -0.70 -8.11
CA PRO A 48 -13.18 -1.67 -8.59
C PRO A 48 -14.61 -1.45 -8.09
N VAL A 49 -14.82 -0.62 -7.05
CA VAL A 49 -16.17 -0.26 -6.59
C VAL A 49 -16.88 0.62 -7.62
N GLU A 50 -16.13 1.55 -8.23
CA GLU A 50 -16.64 2.46 -9.27
C GLU A 50 -16.53 1.85 -10.67
N HIS A 51 -15.54 0.97 -10.87
CA HIS A 51 -15.18 0.34 -12.14
C HIS A 51 -15.18 -1.20 -12.03
N PRO A 52 -16.36 -1.85 -12.03
CA PRO A 52 -16.52 -3.29 -11.73
C PRO A 52 -15.87 -4.23 -12.76
N GLU A 53 -15.45 -3.71 -13.91
CA GLU A 53 -14.61 -4.41 -14.89
C GLU A 53 -13.18 -4.64 -14.39
N LEU A 54 -12.69 -3.80 -13.47
CA LEU A 54 -11.37 -3.91 -12.87
C LEU A 54 -11.39 -4.88 -11.69
N LYS A 55 -10.24 -5.50 -11.44
CA LYS A 55 -10.05 -6.44 -10.33
C LYS A 55 -8.73 -6.18 -9.65
N TYR A 56 -8.76 -6.10 -8.33
CA TYR A 56 -7.56 -6.15 -7.51
C TYR A 56 -7.27 -7.60 -7.12
N VAL A 57 -6.01 -7.99 -7.27
CA VAL A 57 -5.55 -9.35 -7.03
C VAL A 57 -4.28 -9.32 -6.20
N ILE A 58 -4.23 -10.17 -5.17
CA ILE A 58 -3.01 -10.43 -4.43
C ILE A 58 -2.30 -11.62 -5.09
N PRO A 59 -1.02 -11.50 -5.50
CA PRO A 59 -0.30 -12.58 -6.14
C PRO A 59 -0.19 -13.83 -5.27
N LYS A 60 -0.28 -15.02 -5.87
CA LYS A 60 -0.14 -16.31 -5.16
C LYS A 60 1.23 -16.51 -4.51
N SER A 61 2.24 -15.81 -5.02
CA SER A 61 3.61 -15.80 -4.46
C SER A 61 3.71 -15.01 -3.17
N GLY A 62 2.66 -14.29 -2.76
CA GLY A 62 2.69 -13.32 -1.68
C GLY A 62 2.92 -11.89 -2.16
N THR A 63 2.92 -10.96 -1.21
CA THR A 63 3.13 -9.52 -1.40
C THR A 63 3.76 -8.90 -0.15
N SER A 64 4.15 -7.64 -0.23
CA SER A 64 4.60 -6.87 0.93
C SER A 64 3.44 -6.41 1.81
N VAL A 65 3.57 -6.56 3.13
CA VAL A 65 2.72 -5.86 4.12
C VAL A 65 3.45 -4.61 4.59
N TRP A 66 2.72 -3.51 4.67
CA TRP A 66 3.22 -2.20 5.06
C TRP A 66 2.29 -1.55 6.07
N THR A 67 2.81 -0.56 6.80
CA THR A 67 2.05 0.21 7.79
C THR A 67 2.58 1.62 7.84
N ASP A 68 1.70 2.59 7.61
CA ASP A 68 2.00 4.00 7.85
C ASP A 68 1.76 4.34 9.32
N THR A 69 2.68 5.09 9.92
CA THR A 69 2.61 5.47 11.34
C THR A 69 2.68 6.99 11.48
N MET A 70 1.78 7.56 12.27
CA MET A 70 1.84 8.98 12.65
C MET A 70 3.05 9.24 13.54
N VAL A 71 3.86 10.25 13.20
CA VAL A 71 5.04 10.66 13.96
C VAL A 71 5.04 12.17 14.20
N ILE A 72 5.61 12.61 15.32
CA ILE A 72 5.83 14.03 15.61
C ILE A 72 7.30 14.34 15.36
N PRO A 73 7.65 15.17 14.34
CA PRO A 73 9.03 15.57 14.11
C PRO A 73 9.62 16.31 15.32
N THR A 74 10.91 16.14 15.58
CA THR A 74 11.61 16.85 16.67
C THR A 74 11.61 18.38 16.48
N THR A 75 11.38 18.84 15.25
CA THR A 75 11.27 20.25 14.87
C THR A 75 9.83 20.77 14.88
N ALA A 76 8.85 19.98 15.37
CA ALA A 76 7.45 20.38 15.37
C ALA A 76 7.25 21.66 16.21
N PRO A 77 6.65 22.73 15.64
CA PRO A 77 6.48 24.00 16.35
C PRO A 77 5.35 23.96 17.39
N ASN A 78 4.48 22.95 17.33
CA ASN A 78 3.35 22.78 18.25
C ASN A 78 3.09 21.29 18.50
N VAL A 79 3.78 20.74 19.51
CA VAL A 79 3.70 19.33 19.88
C VAL A 79 2.34 18.98 20.49
N ASP A 80 1.76 19.88 21.30
CA ASP A 80 0.48 19.64 21.96
C ASP A 80 -0.65 19.47 20.93
N ALA A 81 -0.72 20.35 19.93
CA ALA A 81 -1.72 20.22 18.85
C ALA A 81 -1.51 18.96 18.01
N ALA A 82 -0.27 18.50 17.82
CA ALA A 82 0.01 17.24 17.13
C ALA A 82 -0.52 16.03 17.93
N TYR A 83 -0.36 16.02 19.26
CA TYR A 83 -0.95 14.99 20.11
C TYR A 83 -2.48 15.03 20.10
N GLU A 84 -3.10 16.21 20.15
CA GLU A 84 -4.57 16.35 20.03
C GLU A 84 -5.08 15.79 18.69
N TRP A 85 -4.38 16.08 17.59
CA TRP A 85 -4.73 15.52 16.28
C TRP A 85 -4.53 14.00 16.21
N MET A 86 -3.45 13.47 16.76
CA MET A 86 -3.23 12.02 16.83
C MET A 86 -4.32 11.34 17.68
N ASN A 87 -4.71 11.93 18.81
CA ASN A 87 -5.81 11.43 19.64
C ASN A 87 -7.13 11.41 18.86
N PHE A 88 -7.43 12.48 18.11
CA PHE A 88 -8.60 12.54 17.24
C PHE A 88 -8.59 11.43 16.19
N MET A 89 -7.47 11.23 15.47
CA MET A 89 -7.37 10.18 14.45
C MET A 89 -7.44 8.76 15.03
N LEU A 90 -7.03 8.57 16.28
CA LEU A 90 -7.06 7.29 16.98
C LEU A 90 -8.41 6.99 17.66
N ASP A 91 -9.30 7.98 17.76
CA ASP A 91 -10.67 7.76 18.23
C ASP A 91 -11.38 6.69 17.34
N PRO A 92 -12.05 5.68 17.93
CA PRO A 92 -12.63 4.59 17.16
C PRO A 92 -13.62 5.02 16.07
N GLU A 93 -14.45 6.03 16.32
CA GLU A 93 -15.45 6.48 15.32
C GLU A 93 -14.74 7.20 14.17
N THR A 94 -13.76 8.04 14.49
CA THR A 94 -12.96 8.75 13.49
C THR A 94 -12.15 7.80 12.63
N ALA A 95 -11.46 6.83 13.25
CA ALA A 95 -10.70 5.80 12.54
C ALA A 95 -11.60 4.90 11.68
N ALA A 96 -12.79 4.51 12.18
CA ALA A 96 -13.74 3.70 11.42
C ALA A 96 -14.31 4.47 10.22
N PHE A 97 -14.62 5.75 10.40
CA PHE A 97 -15.04 6.63 9.32
C PHE A 97 -13.95 6.74 8.25
N ALA A 98 -12.72 7.09 8.63
CA ALA A 98 -11.60 7.23 7.70
C ALA A 98 -11.35 5.94 6.90
N SER A 99 -11.29 4.78 7.58
CA SER A 99 -11.10 3.49 6.92
C SER A 99 -12.27 3.10 6.02
N SER A 100 -13.50 3.45 6.39
CA SER A 100 -14.69 3.18 5.56
C SER A 100 -14.72 4.05 4.31
N GLU A 101 -14.38 5.33 4.41
CA GLU A 101 -14.38 6.24 3.27
C GLU A 101 -13.23 5.93 2.30
N LEU A 102 -12.03 5.79 2.84
CA LEU A 102 -10.82 5.62 2.04
C LEU A 102 -10.53 4.15 1.67
N LYS A 103 -11.29 3.19 2.19
CA LYS A 103 -11.15 1.75 1.90
C LYS A 103 -9.75 1.20 2.23
N PHE A 104 -9.20 1.56 3.39
CA PHE A 104 -7.97 0.95 3.93
C PHE A 104 -8.24 0.23 5.26
N ALA A 105 -7.37 -0.73 5.60
CA ALA A 105 -7.50 -1.52 6.83
C ALA A 105 -7.09 -0.70 8.07
N THR A 106 -7.92 -0.70 9.12
CA THR A 106 -7.59 -0.04 10.38
C THR A 106 -6.82 -0.98 11.30
N PRO A 107 -5.74 -0.53 11.96
CA PRO A 107 -5.08 -1.29 13.03
C PRO A 107 -5.82 -1.16 14.38
N ASN A 108 -6.81 -0.28 14.49
CA ASN A 108 -7.57 -0.07 15.71
C ASN A 108 -8.72 -1.09 15.81
N GLN A 109 -8.61 -2.05 16.73
CA GLN A 109 -9.63 -3.10 16.90
C GLN A 109 -11.04 -2.55 17.17
N LYS A 110 -11.16 -1.48 17.96
CA LYS A 110 -12.48 -0.89 18.25
C LYS A 110 -13.07 -0.24 16.99
N ALA A 111 -12.24 0.41 16.18
CA ALA A 111 -12.67 0.95 14.90
C ALA A 111 -13.06 -0.16 13.93
N PHE A 112 -12.30 -1.26 13.90
CA PHE A 112 -12.64 -2.44 13.10
C PHE A 112 -14.04 -2.94 13.42
N ASP A 113 -14.39 -3.06 14.71
CA ASP A 113 -15.71 -3.55 15.14
C ASP A 113 -16.87 -2.65 14.69
N LEU A 114 -16.60 -1.36 14.44
CA LEU A 114 -17.57 -0.37 13.93
C LEU A 114 -17.72 -0.39 12.41
N LEU A 115 -16.82 -1.06 11.68
CA LEU A 115 -16.87 -1.08 10.21
C LEU A 115 -18.09 -1.85 9.66
N PRO A 116 -18.62 -1.45 8.50
CA PRO A 116 -19.58 -2.23 7.73
C PRO A 116 -19.14 -3.68 7.56
N ALA A 117 -20.08 -4.62 7.63
CA ALA A 117 -19.78 -6.07 7.55
C ALA A 117 -19.03 -6.43 6.26
N GLU A 118 -19.39 -5.81 5.14
CA GLU A 118 -18.72 -6.00 3.84
C GLU A 118 -17.23 -5.68 3.89
N LEU A 119 -16.81 -4.63 4.60
CA LEU A 119 -15.41 -4.24 4.74
C LEU A 119 -14.68 -5.18 5.71
N ARG A 120 -15.34 -5.57 6.81
CA ARG A 120 -14.77 -6.52 7.78
C ARG A 120 -14.50 -7.90 7.18
N SER A 121 -15.32 -8.34 6.22
CA SER A 121 -15.17 -9.61 5.51
C SER A 121 -14.30 -9.55 4.25
N ASN A 122 -13.82 -8.35 3.87
CA ASN A 122 -13.02 -8.21 2.65
C ASN A 122 -11.60 -8.73 2.88
N THR A 123 -11.26 -9.86 2.28
CA THR A 123 -9.95 -10.51 2.43
C THR A 123 -8.80 -9.75 1.77
N ASN A 124 -9.08 -8.75 0.92
CA ASN A 124 -8.05 -7.83 0.43
C ASN A 124 -7.65 -6.77 1.48
N LEU A 125 -8.54 -6.48 2.45
CA LEU A 125 -8.28 -5.58 3.58
C LEU A 125 -7.84 -6.34 4.82
N TYR A 126 -8.50 -7.46 5.11
CA TYR A 126 -8.24 -8.33 6.24
C TYR A 126 -7.98 -9.77 5.74
N PRO A 127 -6.78 -10.04 5.20
CA PRO A 127 -6.40 -11.35 4.70
C PRO A 127 -6.47 -12.41 5.79
N ASP A 128 -6.78 -13.65 5.40
CA ASP A 128 -6.74 -14.77 6.32
C ASP A 128 -5.30 -15.21 6.65
N ASP A 129 -5.14 -16.08 7.66
CA ASP A 129 -3.84 -16.56 8.11
C ASP A 129 -3.04 -17.27 7.00
N ALA A 130 -3.72 -17.93 6.06
CA ALA A 130 -3.06 -18.62 4.96
C ALA A 130 -2.48 -17.64 3.94
N MET A 131 -3.20 -16.56 3.63
CA MET A 131 -2.70 -15.44 2.82
C MET A 131 -1.55 -14.73 3.55
N MET A 132 -1.75 -14.37 4.82
CA MET A 132 -0.75 -13.69 5.63
C MET A 132 0.57 -14.46 5.75
N ALA A 133 0.53 -15.79 5.76
CA ALA A 133 1.73 -16.64 5.79
C ALA A 133 2.60 -16.53 4.52
N THR A 134 2.05 -16.01 3.41
CA THR A 134 2.80 -15.75 2.17
C THR A 134 3.36 -14.33 2.10
N PHE A 135 2.96 -13.44 3.01
CA PHE A 135 3.33 -12.04 2.92
C PHE A 135 4.59 -11.73 3.72
N GLU A 136 5.29 -10.68 3.30
CA GLU A 136 6.52 -10.23 3.93
C GLU A 136 6.37 -8.79 4.41
N GLY A 137 6.67 -8.53 5.69
CA GLY A 137 6.71 -7.18 6.23
C GLY A 137 7.95 -6.43 5.73
N ILE A 138 7.77 -5.17 5.32
CA ILE A 138 8.89 -4.30 4.94
C ILE A 138 9.69 -3.93 6.19
N LYS A 139 11.00 -4.22 6.18
CA LYS A 139 11.92 -3.95 7.30
C LYS A 139 12.93 -2.87 6.90
N ASP A 140 13.35 -2.08 7.89
CA ASP A 140 14.52 -1.23 7.73
C ASP A 140 15.78 -2.09 7.65
N LEU A 141 16.53 -1.96 6.55
CA LEU A 141 17.79 -2.66 6.32
C LEU A 141 19.02 -1.83 6.74
N GLY A 142 18.83 -0.64 7.29
CA GLY A 142 19.90 0.25 7.70
C GLY A 142 20.74 0.71 6.50
N ALA A 143 22.06 0.47 6.57
CA ALA A 143 22.99 0.88 5.52
C ALA A 143 22.71 0.19 4.16
N ASP A 144 22.11 -1.00 4.17
CA ASP A 144 21.84 -1.76 2.94
C ASP A 144 20.73 -1.14 2.09
N ASN A 145 19.90 -0.24 2.65
CA ASN A 145 18.89 0.51 1.89
C ASN A 145 19.51 1.31 0.73
N GLU A 146 20.75 1.81 0.90
CA GLU A 146 21.45 2.58 -0.14
C GLU A 146 21.63 1.75 -1.42
N GLN A 147 21.85 0.43 -1.28
CA GLN A 147 22.01 -0.44 -2.43
C GLN A 147 20.69 -0.63 -3.20
N TYR A 148 19.56 -0.72 -2.49
CA TYR A 148 18.23 -0.77 -3.09
C TYR A 148 17.94 0.52 -3.86
N ASP A 149 18.17 1.67 -3.23
CA ASP A 149 17.94 2.99 -3.85
C ASP A 149 18.79 3.20 -5.10
N LYS A 150 20.07 2.80 -5.04
CA LYS A 150 20.99 2.87 -6.16
C LYS A 150 20.50 2.03 -7.34
N LEU A 151 20.17 0.76 -7.12
CA LEU A 151 19.71 -0.15 -8.18
C LEU A 151 18.36 0.28 -8.74
N TRP A 152 17.43 0.74 -7.89
CA TRP A 152 16.15 1.29 -8.32
C TRP A 152 16.33 2.54 -9.21
N THR A 153 17.24 3.43 -8.83
CA THR A 153 17.56 4.63 -9.60
C THR A 153 18.14 4.26 -10.98
N GLN A 154 19.07 3.31 -11.02
CA GLN A 154 19.62 2.78 -12.28
C GLN A 154 18.54 2.12 -13.15
N LEU A 155 17.63 1.36 -12.54
CA LEU A 155 16.54 0.72 -13.25
C LEU A 155 15.62 1.74 -13.91
N LYS A 156 15.26 2.84 -13.22
CA LYS A 156 14.38 3.87 -13.78
C LYS A 156 15.05 4.74 -14.85
N ALA A 157 16.35 4.98 -14.74
CA ALA A 157 17.08 5.91 -15.61
C ALA A 157 17.46 5.35 -16.99
N GLY A 158 17.73 4.04 -17.09
CA GLY A 158 18.01 3.39 -18.38
C GLY A 158 16.77 3.21 -19.23
#